data_AF-E1VFK7-F1
#
_entry.id   AF-E1VFK7-F1
#
_cell.length_a   1.000
_cell.length_b   1.000
_cell.length_c   1.000
_cell.angle_alpha   90.00
_cell.angle_beta   90.00
_cell.angle_gamma   90.00
#
_symmetry.space_group_name_H-M   'P 1'
#
loop_
_entity.id
_entity.type
_entity.pdbx_description
1 polymer ?
#
loop_
_entity_poly.entity_id
_entity_poly.type
_entity_poly.pdbx_seq_one_letter_code
_entity_poly.pdbx_strand_id
1 'polypeptide(L)'
;MAWRSALFSIGLLMIGALCGMPTFADEIIATGESALASVNGNRALAREAALKDAYRNALLQSGVAVDSTMVVHNGMLQYDNTQLSVSGSLGKVRILGETLDEGIYRVTIAADASARPGLDCTGRQAPYKSVLFTRFPLQKPEDASVGALFDADIQVPKVLAQRVKLDCLKTLQQVDVNLLDTASETSPDPDMLRQLAETRGVQFIVTGEIQALALVDPEEFRKKTTASTVFGKTPSAWVESVSGKENRNHLQRNFGLRVQVYDGFSGGVIFDRTYRNEAEWEGDYTEKTGYGSARFNSMAYGKMAERVLNQVAADISQKVDAQPFIAAMERGKEGNLFIHAGANSGLQRGDRMEIYFVQWNDVPGVGTRYDSKGGPRMIPRLVKEGKSIEITEIFPEYSVAKDPGINSNNLNVAVVPVQSH
;
A
#
# COMPACT_ATOMS: atom_id res chain seq x y z
N MET A 1 78.87 -47.72 -2.95
CA MET A 1 77.60 -47.71 -2.18
C MET A 1 76.56 -47.13 -3.14
N ALA A 2 75.56 -47.86 -3.66
CA ALA A 2 74.53 -48.66 -2.98
C ALA A 2 73.63 -47.78 -2.09
N TRP A 3 72.30 -47.81 -2.17
CA TRP A 3 71.33 -48.37 -3.13
C TRP A 3 69.94 -47.75 -2.79
N ARG A 4 69.02 -47.61 -3.77
CA ARG A 4 67.55 -47.91 -3.75
C ARG A 4 66.81 -47.78 -2.37
N SER A 5 65.59 -47.26 -2.16
CA SER A 5 64.33 -47.09 -2.93
C SER A 5 63.19 -46.93 -1.89
N ALA A 6 61.94 -46.50 -2.10
CA ALA A 6 61.17 -45.78 -3.15
C ALA A 6 59.73 -45.53 -2.57
N LEU A 7 58.77 -45.05 -3.39
CA LEU A 7 57.34 -44.83 -3.06
C LEU A 7 57.08 -43.60 -2.15
N PHE A 8 55.96 -42.87 -2.21
CA PHE A 8 54.63 -43.17 -2.75
C PHE A 8 54.05 -42.01 -3.59
N SER A 9 53.31 -42.33 -4.66
CA SER A 9 52.48 -41.36 -5.39
C SER A 9 51.12 -41.20 -4.73
N ILE A 10 50.67 -39.96 -4.49
CA ILE A 10 49.26 -39.66 -4.19
C ILE A 10 48.83 -38.50 -5.10
N GLY A 11 47.96 -38.80 -6.06
CA GLY A 11 47.31 -37.78 -6.87
C GLY A 11 46.21 -37.08 -6.07
N LEU A 12 46.22 -35.75 -6.03
CA LEU A 12 45.20 -34.98 -5.33
C LEU A 12 43.93 -34.88 -6.21
N LEU A 13 43.04 -35.84 -6.02
CA LEU A 13 41.72 -35.88 -6.64
C LEU A 13 40.81 -34.82 -5.98
N MET A 14 40.79 -33.60 -6.53
CA MET A 14 39.91 -32.52 -6.07
C MET A 14 38.44 -32.83 -6.40
N ILE A 15 37.77 -33.59 -5.54
CA ILE A 15 36.32 -33.79 -5.54
C ILE A 15 35.75 -33.29 -4.20
N GLY A 16 34.72 -32.45 -4.29
CA GLY A 16 33.67 -32.38 -3.28
C GLY A 16 33.82 -31.35 -2.17
N ALA A 17 33.32 -30.14 -2.42
CA ALA A 17 32.58 -29.34 -1.44
C ALA A 17 31.78 -28.21 -2.12
N LEU A 18 30.79 -28.54 -2.96
CA LEU A 18 29.69 -27.58 -3.17
C LEU A 18 28.90 -27.53 -1.86
N CYS A 19 29.18 -26.53 -1.02
CA CYS A 19 28.27 -26.13 0.04
C CYS A 19 27.01 -25.54 -0.59
N GLY A 20 26.04 -26.40 -0.91
CA GLY A 20 24.67 -25.97 -1.08
C GLY A 20 24.21 -25.36 0.24
N MET A 21 23.99 -24.05 0.26
CA MET A 21 23.37 -23.41 1.43
C MET A 21 21.97 -24.01 1.60
N PRO A 22 21.57 -24.46 2.80
CA PRO A 22 20.20 -24.88 3.03
C PRO A 22 19.28 -23.69 2.79
N THR A 23 18.39 -23.82 1.80
CA THR A 23 17.28 -22.90 1.60
C THR A 23 16.28 -23.13 2.73
N PHE A 24 16.43 -22.39 3.82
CA PHE A 24 15.43 -22.37 4.88
C PHE A 24 14.16 -21.72 4.33
N ALA A 25 13.11 -22.52 4.16
CA ALA A 25 11.76 -21.99 4.05
C ALA A 25 11.37 -21.45 5.44
N ASP A 26 10.88 -20.21 5.49
CA ASP A 26 10.46 -19.58 6.73
C ASP A 26 9.10 -20.19 7.13
N GLU A 27 9.11 -21.10 8.12
CA GLU A 27 7.91 -21.75 8.66
C GLU A 27 7.53 -21.07 9.97
N ILE A 28 6.37 -20.40 10.00
CA ILE A 28 5.84 -19.75 11.19
C ILE A 28 5.21 -20.80 12.10
N ILE A 29 5.64 -20.83 13.35
CA ILE A 29 5.09 -21.73 14.37
C ILE A 29 4.25 -20.91 15.35
N ALA A 30 2.95 -21.18 15.36
CA ALA A 30 2.01 -20.51 16.25
C ALA A 30 1.22 -21.50 17.09
N THR A 31 0.91 -21.09 18.31
CA THR A 31 0.07 -21.81 19.25
C THR A 31 -1.19 -21.00 19.52
N GLY A 32 -2.31 -21.67 19.68
CA GLY A 32 -3.58 -21.07 20.09
C GLY A 32 -4.30 -21.91 21.12
N GLU A 33 -5.17 -21.26 21.89
CA GLU A 33 -5.76 -21.83 23.10
C GLU A 33 -7.27 -21.59 23.19
N SER A 34 -7.99 -22.52 23.82
CA SER A 34 -9.40 -22.35 24.15
C SER A 34 -9.78 -23.12 25.41
N ALA A 35 -10.38 -22.43 26.38
CA ALA A 35 -10.92 -23.06 27.57
C ALA A 35 -12.23 -23.82 27.25
N LEU A 36 -12.32 -25.09 27.62
CA LEU A 36 -13.54 -25.90 27.46
C LEU A 36 -14.77 -25.28 28.12
N ALA A 37 -14.59 -24.53 29.21
CA ALA A 37 -15.66 -23.80 29.88
C ALA A 37 -16.31 -22.75 28.95
N SER A 38 -15.57 -22.15 28.01
CA SER A 38 -16.08 -21.15 27.05
C SER A 38 -17.00 -21.74 25.98
N VAL A 39 -17.05 -23.07 25.84
CA VAL A 39 -17.83 -23.80 24.83
C VAL A 39 -18.67 -24.92 25.46
N ASN A 40 -19.11 -24.72 26.70
CA ASN A 40 -19.96 -25.65 27.46
C ASN A 40 -19.40 -27.09 27.55
N GLY A 41 -18.08 -27.25 27.65
CA GLY A 41 -17.41 -28.55 27.74
C GLY A 41 -17.31 -29.32 26.41
N ASN A 42 -17.72 -28.72 25.27
CA ASN A 42 -17.64 -29.40 23.98
C ASN A 42 -16.21 -29.37 23.42
N ARG A 43 -15.54 -30.53 23.48
CA ARG A 43 -14.16 -30.71 23.00
C ARG A 43 -13.96 -30.40 21.51
N ALA A 44 -14.96 -30.61 20.66
CA ALA A 44 -14.86 -30.30 19.22
C ALA A 44 -14.86 -28.78 18.98
N LEU A 45 -15.74 -28.05 19.66
CA LEU A 45 -15.78 -26.58 19.60
C LEU A 45 -14.54 -25.94 20.25
N ALA A 46 -14.01 -26.52 21.33
CA ALA A 46 -12.77 -26.06 21.96
C ALA A 46 -11.57 -26.21 21.00
N ARG A 47 -11.49 -27.34 20.30
CA ARG A 47 -10.47 -27.59 19.26
C ARG A 47 -10.57 -26.60 18.12
N GLU A 48 -11.77 -26.34 17.60
CA GLU A 48 -12.00 -25.39 16.51
C GLU A 48 -11.62 -23.96 16.93
N ALA A 49 -12.00 -23.54 18.13
CA ALA A 49 -11.65 -22.24 18.69
C ALA A 49 -10.12 -22.10 18.90
N ALA A 50 -9.45 -23.11 19.45
CA ALA A 50 -7.99 -23.11 19.64
C ALA A 50 -7.23 -23.11 18.31
N LEU A 51 -7.72 -23.84 17.29
CA LEU A 51 -7.16 -23.83 15.94
C LEU A 51 -7.33 -22.46 15.26
N LYS A 52 -8.48 -21.80 15.44
CA LYS A 52 -8.74 -20.44 14.95
C LYS A 52 -7.83 -19.41 15.62
N ASP A 53 -7.59 -19.55 16.92
CA ASP A 53 -6.63 -18.71 17.67
C ASP A 53 -5.19 -18.94 17.20
N ALA A 54 -4.78 -20.20 16.96
CA ALA A 54 -3.46 -20.53 16.45
C ALA A 54 -3.23 -19.93 15.05
N TYR A 55 -4.25 -19.99 14.18
CA TYR A 55 -4.25 -19.39 12.85
C TYR A 55 -4.14 -17.85 12.92
N ARG A 56 -4.86 -17.21 13.84
CA ARG A 56 -4.74 -15.77 14.13
C ARG A 56 -3.34 -15.39 14.59
N ASN A 57 -2.75 -16.18 15.50
CA ASN A 57 -1.41 -15.91 16.04
C ASN A 57 -0.32 -16.10 14.96
N ALA A 58 -0.47 -17.05 14.04
CA ALA A 58 0.41 -17.18 12.87
C ALA A 58 0.29 -15.98 11.91
N LEU A 59 -0.92 -15.45 11.67
CA LEU A 59 -1.12 -14.26 10.84
C LEU A 59 -0.57 -12.98 11.48
N LEU A 60 -0.64 -12.86 12.81
CA LEU A 60 0.02 -11.78 13.55
C LEU A 60 1.55 -11.83 13.39
N GLN A 61 2.13 -13.03 13.44
CA GLN A 61 3.57 -13.24 13.25
C GLN A 61 4.04 -13.03 11.80
N SER A 62 3.19 -13.28 10.79
CA SER A 62 3.53 -13.06 9.38
C SER A 62 3.48 -11.59 8.94
N GLY A 63 3.14 -10.66 9.85
CA GLY A 63 3.07 -9.23 9.57
C GLY A 63 1.83 -8.80 8.79
N VAL A 64 0.80 -9.65 8.69
CA VAL A 64 -0.51 -9.24 8.17
C VAL A 64 -1.16 -8.29 9.17
N ALA A 65 -1.49 -7.08 8.73
CA ALA A 65 -2.08 -6.06 9.58
C ALA A 65 -3.43 -6.53 10.13
N VAL A 66 -3.52 -6.66 11.46
CA VAL A 66 -4.79 -6.86 12.16
C VAL A 66 -5.43 -5.50 12.38
N ASP A 67 -6.57 -5.27 11.73
CA ASP A 67 -7.37 -4.09 11.99
C ASP A 67 -7.96 -4.17 13.40
N SER A 68 -7.84 -3.07 14.15
CA SER A 68 -8.27 -2.99 15.56
C SER A 68 -8.50 -1.53 15.91
N THR A 69 -9.63 -1.01 15.44
CA THR A 69 -10.16 0.30 15.81
C THR A 69 -10.57 0.31 17.29
N MET A 70 -9.64 0.63 18.17
CA MET A 70 -9.89 0.76 19.61
C MET A 70 -10.34 2.19 19.92
N VAL A 71 -11.65 2.38 20.13
CA VAL A 71 -12.21 3.68 20.57
C VAL A 71 -12.34 3.69 22.08
N VAL A 72 -11.53 4.50 22.76
CA VAL A 72 -11.66 4.73 24.20
C VAL A 72 -12.71 5.81 24.44
N HIS A 73 -13.87 5.42 24.98
CA HIS A 73 -14.84 6.37 25.51
C HIS A 73 -14.83 6.34 27.04
N ASN A 74 -14.56 7.49 27.67
CA ASN A 74 -14.70 7.72 29.11
C ASN A 74 -13.96 6.73 30.04
N GLY A 75 -12.79 6.24 29.66
CA GLY A 75 -11.85 5.56 30.57
C GLY A 75 -12.27 4.18 31.08
N MET A 76 -13.30 3.56 30.51
CA MET A 76 -13.67 2.17 30.78
C MET A 76 -13.51 1.33 29.51
N LEU A 77 -12.77 0.23 29.61
CA LEU A 77 -12.61 -0.74 28.52
C LEU A 77 -13.92 -1.53 28.35
N GLN A 78 -14.71 -1.16 27.36
CA GLN A 78 -15.91 -1.91 26.97
C GLN A 78 -15.56 -2.79 25.77
N TYR A 79 -15.53 -4.11 25.99
CA TYR A 79 -15.40 -5.08 24.91
C TYR A 79 -16.71 -5.12 24.13
N ASP A 80 -16.78 -4.44 22.99
CA ASP A 80 -17.88 -4.61 22.04
C ASP A 80 -17.55 -5.67 20.99
N ASN A 81 -18.57 -6.45 20.62
CA ASN A 81 -18.43 -7.77 20.02
C ASN A 81 -18.20 -7.69 18.51
N THR A 82 -16.99 -7.29 18.11
CA THR A 82 -16.61 -7.10 16.71
C THR A 82 -16.47 -8.42 15.95
N GLN A 83 -17.12 -8.50 14.78
CA GLN A 83 -16.84 -9.56 13.80
C GLN A 83 -15.45 -9.32 13.20
N LEU A 84 -14.45 -9.94 13.82
CA LEU A 84 -13.04 -9.88 13.41
C LEU A 84 -12.84 -10.56 12.05
N SER A 85 -12.95 -9.77 10.98
CA SER A 85 -12.70 -10.19 9.60
C SER A 85 -11.20 -10.22 9.32
N VAL A 86 -10.54 -11.32 9.66
CA VAL A 86 -9.11 -11.52 9.39
C VAL A 86 -8.89 -11.85 7.91
N SER A 87 -8.61 -10.83 7.10
CA SER A 87 -8.34 -10.94 5.66
C SER A 87 -6.88 -11.33 5.36
N GLY A 88 -6.47 -12.52 5.83
CA GLY A 88 -5.16 -13.11 5.55
C GLY A 88 -5.26 -14.61 5.25
N SER A 89 -4.61 -15.05 4.17
CA SER A 89 -4.36 -16.47 3.93
C SER A 89 -2.97 -16.80 4.43
N LEU A 90 -2.86 -17.85 5.25
CA LEU A 90 -1.59 -18.58 5.39
C LEU A 90 -1.44 -19.57 4.23
N GLY A 91 -0.25 -20.14 4.10
CA GLY A 91 0.05 -21.17 3.10
C GLY A 91 -0.44 -22.54 3.54
N LYS A 92 0.37 -23.56 3.25
CA LYS A 92 0.10 -24.90 3.75
C LYS A 92 0.23 -24.91 5.28
N VAL A 93 -0.90 -25.03 5.99
CA VAL A 93 -0.94 -25.19 7.44
C VAL A 93 -0.87 -26.67 7.81
N ARG A 94 -0.05 -27.00 8.81
CA ARG A 94 0.16 -28.35 9.33
C ARG A 94 0.07 -28.31 10.86
N ILE A 95 -0.78 -29.15 11.44
CA ILE A 95 -0.86 -29.30 12.89
C ILE A 95 0.41 -30.05 13.37
N LEU A 96 1.13 -29.47 14.31
CA LEU A 96 2.32 -30.06 14.94
C LEU A 96 1.97 -30.81 16.22
N GLY A 97 0.95 -30.36 16.96
CA GLY A 97 0.49 -31.02 18.18
C GLY A 97 -0.84 -30.45 18.69
N GLU A 98 -1.57 -31.29 19.40
CA GLU A 98 -2.83 -30.94 20.07
C GLU A 98 -2.81 -31.54 21.49
N THR A 99 -3.01 -30.72 22.50
CA THR A 99 -3.07 -31.15 23.90
C THR A 99 -4.31 -30.60 24.59
N LEU A 100 -4.80 -31.35 25.57
CA LEU A 100 -5.85 -30.91 26.47
C LEU A 100 -5.34 -31.12 27.89
N ASP A 101 -5.07 -30.01 28.59
CA ASP A 101 -4.56 -30.01 29.96
C ASP A 101 -5.29 -28.94 30.78
N GLU A 102 -5.56 -29.22 32.05
CA GLU A 102 -6.30 -28.35 33.00
C GLU A 102 -7.61 -27.70 32.47
N GLY A 103 -8.24 -28.31 31.45
CA GLY A 103 -9.45 -27.78 30.81
C GLY A 103 -9.20 -26.76 29.69
N ILE A 104 -7.94 -26.51 29.31
CA ILE A 104 -7.55 -25.72 28.14
C ILE A 104 -7.14 -26.66 27.00
N TYR A 105 -7.77 -26.47 25.84
CA TYR A 105 -7.38 -27.10 24.59
C TYR A 105 -6.34 -26.23 23.91
N ARG A 106 -5.13 -26.76 23.66
CA ARG A 106 -4.01 -26.08 23.02
C ARG A 106 -3.70 -26.76 21.69
N VAL A 107 -3.59 -25.97 20.62
CA VAL A 107 -3.19 -26.43 19.28
C VAL A 107 -1.95 -25.66 18.84
N THR A 108 -0.93 -26.37 18.38
CA THR A 108 0.25 -25.78 17.75
C THR A 108 0.28 -26.13 16.27
N ILE A 109 0.39 -25.11 15.41
CA ILE A 109 0.47 -25.23 13.96
C ILE A 109 1.82 -24.72 13.46
N ALA A 110 2.28 -25.34 12.38
CA ALA A 110 3.26 -24.79 11.45
C ALA A 110 2.50 -24.24 10.24
N ALA A 111 2.87 -23.05 9.79
CA ALA A 111 2.32 -22.41 8.61
C ALA A 111 3.44 -21.89 7.71
N ASP A 112 3.37 -22.20 6.42
CA ASP A 112 4.28 -21.66 5.43
C ASP A 112 4.10 -20.13 5.30
N ALA A 113 5.14 -19.35 5.64
CA ALA A 113 5.12 -17.89 5.59
C ALA A 113 5.31 -17.33 4.17
N SER A 114 5.71 -18.16 3.20
CA SER A 114 5.88 -17.72 1.80
C SER A 114 4.56 -17.36 1.15
N ALA A 115 3.45 -17.92 1.63
CA ALA A 115 2.11 -17.48 1.30
C ALA A 115 1.74 -16.21 2.07
N ARG A 116 2.30 -15.10 1.60
CA ARG A 116 1.47 -13.89 1.46
C ARG A 116 0.30 -14.25 0.53
N PRO A 117 -0.80 -13.47 0.49
CA PRO A 117 -1.55 -13.28 -0.74
C PRO A 117 -0.68 -12.49 -1.74
N GLY A 118 0.47 -13.09 -2.10
CA GLY A 118 1.35 -12.63 -3.15
C GLY A 118 0.67 -12.97 -4.45
N LEU A 119 0.38 -11.94 -5.23
CA LEU A 119 -0.08 -12.10 -6.60
C LEU A 119 1.00 -12.90 -7.35
N ASP A 120 0.68 -14.11 -7.79
CA ASP A 120 1.65 -14.96 -8.49
C ASP A 120 1.93 -14.40 -9.89
N CYS A 121 2.91 -13.50 -9.97
CA CYS A 121 3.38 -12.88 -11.20
C CYS A 121 4.17 -13.82 -12.12
N THR A 122 4.26 -15.11 -11.78
CA THR A 122 4.91 -16.15 -12.61
C THR A 122 3.92 -16.99 -13.42
N GLY A 123 2.60 -16.82 -13.20
CA GLY A 123 1.53 -17.26 -14.10
C GLY A 123 1.33 -16.33 -15.32
N ARG A 124 0.33 -16.64 -16.17
CA ARG A 124 -0.07 -15.77 -17.31
C ARG A 124 -0.42 -14.38 -16.74
N GLN A 125 0.40 -13.38 -17.09
CA GLN A 125 0.44 -12.11 -16.36
C GLN A 125 -0.94 -11.42 -16.33
N ALA A 126 -1.42 -11.12 -15.12
CA ALA A 126 -2.56 -10.25 -14.94
C ALA A 126 -2.22 -8.85 -15.49
N PRO A 127 -3.18 -8.17 -16.17
CA PRO A 127 -2.91 -6.86 -16.76
C PRO A 127 -2.68 -5.77 -15.71
N TYR A 128 -1.80 -4.86 -16.06
CA TYR A 128 -1.28 -3.79 -15.21
C TYR A 128 -2.28 -2.63 -15.10
N LYS A 129 -2.54 -2.15 -13.88
CA LYS A 129 -3.49 -1.06 -13.61
C LYS A 129 -2.86 0.33 -13.75
N SER A 130 -3.47 1.24 -14.49
CA SER A 130 -2.95 2.60 -14.64
C SER A 130 -3.28 3.47 -13.41
N VAL A 131 -2.30 4.25 -12.92
CA VAL A 131 -2.41 5.05 -11.68
C VAL A 131 -1.90 6.48 -11.92
N LEU A 132 -2.74 7.48 -11.66
CA LEU A 132 -2.38 8.91 -11.67
C LEU A 132 -2.04 9.38 -10.24
N PHE A 133 -0.98 10.15 -10.09
CA PHE A 133 -0.66 10.89 -8.87
C PHE A 133 -0.89 12.39 -9.09
N THR A 134 -1.64 13.02 -8.18
CA THR A 134 -1.91 14.47 -8.19
C THR A 134 -0.96 15.23 -7.26
N ARG A 135 -1.13 16.55 -7.15
CA ARG A 135 -0.44 17.40 -6.17
C ARG A 135 -0.87 17.04 -4.74
N PHE A 136 0.07 17.09 -3.79
CA PHE A 136 -0.22 16.87 -2.37
C PHE A 136 -0.01 18.18 -1.60
N PRO A 137 -0.97 19.12 -1.60
CA PRO A 137 -0.78 20.45 -1.04
C PRO A 137 -0.41 20.45 0.46
N LEU A 138 0.33 21.48 0.87
CA LEU A 138 0.64 21.79 2.26
C LEU A 138 -0.59 22.43 2.92
N GLN A 139 -1.13 21.79 3.97
CA GLN A 139 -2.27 22.36 4.73
C GLN A 139 -1.87 23.67 5.45
N LYS A 140 -0.59 23.79 5.82
CA LYS A 140 0.03 24.98 6.44
C LYS A 140 1.38 25.26 5.80
N PRO A 141 1.46 26.05 4.71
CA PRO A 141 2.72 26.35 4.04
C PRO A 141 3.78 26.99 4.96
N GLU A 142 3.38 27.70 6.01
CA GLU A 142 4.26 28.29 7.02
C GLU A 142 5.15 27.26 7.74
N ASP A 143 4.66 26.03 7.93
CA ASP A 143 5.39 24.91 8.54
C ASP A 143 6.61 24.48 7.70
N ALA A 144 6.59 24.75 6.39
CA ALA A 144 7.66 24.38 5.46
C ALA A 144 8.82 25.41 5.43
N SER A 145 8.68 26.54 6.12
CA SER A 145 9.63 27.67 6.07
C SER A 145 11.06 27.29 6.49
N VAL A 146 11.23 26.62 7.64
CA VAL A 146 12.54 26.09 8.07
C VAL A 146 12.95 24.95 7.14
N GLY A 147 14.15 25.01 6.58
CA GLY A 147 14.60 24.08 5.53
C GLY A 147 14.11 24.43 4.12
N ALA A 148 13.20 25.40 3.96
CA ALA A 148 12.55 25.76 2.69
C ALA A 148 11.93 24.54 1.96
N LEU A 149 11.12 23.75 2.68
CA LEU A 149 10.51 22.50 2.21
C LEU A 149 9.23 22.69 1.37
N PHE A 150 9.04 23.87 0.79
CA PHE A 150 7.81 24.22 0.06
C PHE A 150 7.56 23.31 -1.15
N ASP A 151 8.61 22.74 -1.74
CA ASP A 151 8.52 21.84 -2.89
C ASP A 151 8.06 20.41 -2.52
N ALA A 152 7.88 20.09 -1.24
CA ALA A 152 7.38 18.80 -0.77
C ALA A 152 6.04 18.42 -1.44
N ASP A 153 5.19 19.41 -1.74
CA ASP A 153 3.88 19.20 -2.39
C ASP A 153 3.94 18.63 -3.82
N ILE A 154 5.11 18.71 -4.46
CA ILE A 154 5.44 18.14 -5.78
C ILE A 154 6.36 16.93 -5.62
N GLN A 155 7.36 17.00 -4.74
CA GLN A 155 8.33 15.91 -4.58
C GLN A 155 7.70 14.67 -3.95
N VAL A 156 6.82 14.82 -2.95
CA VAL A 156 6.15 13.67 -2.29
C VAL A 156 5.38 12.80 -3.30
N PRO A 157 4.41 13.31 -4.08
CA PRO A 157 3.68 12.48 -5.04
C PRO A 157 4.57 11.91 -6.14
N LYS A 158 5.60 12.65 -6.58
CA LYS A 158 6.59 12.17 -7.56
C LYS A 158 7.43 11.01 -7.01
N VAL A 159 7.86 11.08 -5.76
CA VAL A 159 8.61 10.01 -5.08
C VAL A 159 7.70 8.81 -4.82
N LEU A 160 6.45 9.03 -4.41
CA LEU A 160 5.47 7.95 -4.24
C LEU A 160 5.20 7.22 -5.55
N ALA A 161 4.98 7.94 -6.66
CA ALA A 161 4.85 7.32 -7.98
C ALA A 161 6.04 6.39 -8.26
N GLN A 162 7.27 6.90 -8.16
CA GLN A 162 8.50 6.11 -8.40
C GLN A 162 8.66 4.89 -7.46
N ARG A 163 8.04 4.91 -6.27
CA ARG A 163 8.16 3.86 -5.24
C ARG A 163 7.03 2.86 -5.21
N VAL A 164 5.88 3.20 -5.79
CA VAL A 164 4.74 2.29 -5.95
C VAL A 164 5.13 1.21 -6.97
N LYS A 165 5.84 0.22 -6.43
CA LYS A 165 6.19 -1.05 -7.02
C LYS A 165 5.11 -2.02 -6.63
N LEU A 166 4.09 -2.12 -7.46
CA LEU A 166 3.16 -3.23 -7.37
C LEU A 166 3.81 -4.42 -8.07
N ASP A 167 3.89 -5.56 -7.38
CA ASP A 167 4.29 -6.80 -8.01
C ASP A 167 3.19 -7.17 -9.01
N CYS A 168 3.55 -7.25 -10.31
CA CYS A 168 2.64 -7.25 -11.48
C CYS A 168 2.16 -5.86 -11.98
N LEU A 169 2.94 -4.78 -11.87
CA LEU A 169 2.69 -3.60 -12.72
C LEU A 169 3.91 -2.99 -13.41
N LYS A 170 3.74 -2.71 -14.71
CA LYS A 170 4.27 -1.48 -15.31
C LYS A 170 3.24 -0.37 -15.09
N THR A 171 3.48 0.47 -14.10
CA THR A 171 2.66 1.66 -13.89
C THR A 171 2.95 2.68 -15.01
N LEU A 172 1.90 3.05 -15.77
CA LEU A 172 1.90 4.33 -16.49
C LEU A 172 1.78 5.45 -15.44
N GLN A 173 2.91 5.81 -14.85
CA GLN A 173 3.00 6.84 -13.82
C GLN A 173 2.83 8.22 -14.45
N GLN A 174 1.59 8.65 -14.58
CA GLN A 174 1.31 10.06 -14.80
C GLN A 174 1.37 10.76 -13.44
N VAL A 175 2.18 11.82 -13.36
CA VAL A 175 2.18 12.76 -12.24
C VAL A 175 1.74 14.09 -12.83
N ASP A 176 0.56 14.56 -12.46
CA ASP A 176 0.09 15.89 -12.87
C ASP A 176 -0.16 16.75 -11.64
N VAL A 177 0.83 17.59 -11.36
CA VAL A 177 0.88 18.48 -10.21
C VAL A 177 -0.04 19.71 -10.35
N ASN A 178 -0.78 19.85 -11.46
CA ASN A 178 -1.75 20.91 -11.66
C ASN A 178 -3.21 20.42 -11.54
N LEU A 179 -3.42 19.12 -11.33
CA LEU A 179 -4.74 18.52 -11.16
C LEU A 179 -5.06 18.32 -9.68
N LEU A 180 -6.29 18.67 -9.29
CA LEU A 180 -6.82 18.63 -7.92
C LEU A 180 -5.96 19.38 -6.89
N ASP A 181 -6.28 20.66 -6.67
CA ASP A 181 -5.80 21.39 -5.49
C ASP A 181 -6.75 21.16 -4.30
N THR A 182 -6.74 19.95 -3.76
CA THR A 182 -7.60 19.54 -2.64
C THR A 182 -6.91 19.75 -1.29
N ALA A 183 -6.47 20.98 -1.03
CA ALA A 183 -6.02 21.45 0.28
C ALA A 183 -7.16 21.62 1.31
N SER A 184 -8.38 21.21 0.94
CA SER A 184 -9.61 21.31 1.72
C SER A 184 -9.97 19.94 2.29
N GLU A 185 -10.54 19.91 3.50
CA GLU A 185 -10.97 18.67 4.20
C GLU A 185 -12.06 17.86 3.45
N THR A 186 -12.56 18.40 2.34
CA THR A 186 -13.63 17.86 1.50
C THR A 186 -13.07 16.89 0.46
N SER A 187 -13.49 15.62 0.51
CA SER A 187 -13.21 14.65 -0.56
C SER A 187 -13.62 15.20 -1.94
N PRO A 188 -12.85 14.95 -3.01
CA PRO A 188 -13.17 15.46 -4.34
C PRO A 188 -14.54 14.97 -4.84
N ASP A 189 -15.17 15.75 -5.75
CA ASP A 189 -16.38 15.30 -6.44
C ASP A 189 -16.08 14.00 -7.23
N PRO A 190 -16.78 12.89 -6.94
CA PRO A 190 -16.63 11.62 -7.66
C PRO A 190 -16.82 11.75 -9.17
N ASP A 191 -17.67 12.66 -9.62
CA ASP A 191 -17.96 12.86 -11.04
C ASP A 191 -16.76 13.50 -11.75
N MET A 192 -16.11 14.46 -11.08
CA MET A 192 -14.84 15.04 -11.50
C MET A 192 -13.71 14.01 -11.49
N LEU A 193 -13.65 13.11 -10.48
CA LEU A 193 -12.66 12.04 -10.43
C LEU A 193 -12.82 11.05 -11.60
N ARG A 194 -14.05 10.64 -11.94
CA ARG A 194 -14.30 9.78 -13.10
C ARG A 194 -13.94 10.47 -14.42
N GLN A 195 -14.35 11.72 -14.61
CA GLN A 195 -14.00 12.49 -15.79
C GLN A 195 -12.47 12.65 -15.94
N LEU A 196 -11.75 12.86 -14.83
CA LEU A 196 -10.30 12.91 -14.82
C LEU A 196 -9.67 11.56 -15.19
N ALA A 197 -10.16 10.48 -14.59
CA ALA A 197 -9.69 9.12 -14.85
C ALA A 197 -9.84 8.75 -16.34
N GLU A 198 -11.02 9.02 -16.90
CA GLU A 198 -11.35 8.85 -18.31
C GLU A 198 -10.44 9.70 -19.21
N THR A 199 -10.30 11.00 -18.93
CA THR A 199 -9.47 11.94 -19.70
C THR A 199 -7.97 11.55 -19.68
N ARG A 200 -7.49 10.86 -18.64
CA ARG A 200 -6.09 10.46 -18.49
C ARG A 200 -5.81 8.98 -18.78
N GLY A 201 -6.83 8.17 -19.06
CA GLY A 201 -6.69 6.72 -19.29
C GLY A 201 -6.23 5.94 -18.04
N VAL A 202 -6.58 6.43 -16.85
CA VAL A 202 -6.14 5.83 -15.58
C VAL A 202 -7.26 5.08 -14.85
N GLN A 203 -6.93 3.96 -14.24
CA GLN A 203 -7.87 3.17 -13.42
C GLN A 203 -7.93 3.66 -11.98
N PHE A 204 -6.86 4.27 -11.46
CA PHE A 204 -6.80 4.77 -10.09
C PHE A 204 -6.22 6.18 -10.02
N ILE A 205 -6.71 6.98 -9.06
CA ILE A 205 -6.20 8.32 -8.77
C ILE A 205 -5.72 8.35 -7.33
N VAL A 206 -4.46 8.73 -7.11
CA VAL A 206 -3.85 8.94 -5.80
C VAL A 206 -3.71 10.44 -5.57
N THR A 207 -4.33 10.93 -4.49
CA THR A 207 -4.20 12.30 -3.99
C THR A 207 -3.84 12.28 -2.50
N GLY A 208 -3.56 13.43 -1.92
CA GLY A 208 -3.19 13.55 -0.52
C GLY A 208 -3.00 14.99 -0.09
N GLU A 209 -2.64 15.16 1.18
CA GLU A 209 -2.34 16.46 1.80
C GLU A 209 -1.19 16.29 2.81
N ILE A 210 -0.30 17.27 2.86
CA ILE A 210 0.76 17.33 3.87
C ILE A 210 0.20 18.17 5.03
N GLN A 211 -0.36 17.48 6.03
CA GLN A 211 -1.09 18.07 7.16
C GLN A 211 -0.19 18.81 8.15
N ALA A 212 1.07 18.40 8.31
CA ALA A 212 1.98 19.00 9.28
C ALA A 212 3.45 18.83 8.88
N LEU A 213 4.20 19.94 8.88
CA LEU A 213 5.67 19.95 8.85
C LEU A 213 6.27 20.77 10.01
N ALA A 214 5.45 21.19 10.98
CA ALA A 214 5.88 22.04 12.09
C ALA A 214 7.01 21.44 12.93
N LEU A 215 7.96 22.28 13.34
CA LEU A 215 8.82 22.00 14.50
C LEU A 215 7.96 21.92 15.77
N VAL A 216 8.35 21.07 16.72
CA VAL A 216 7.63 20.90 17.99
C VAL A 216 7.79 22.15 18.88
N ASP A 217 8.98 22.78 18.90
CA ASP A 217 9.17 24.12 19.45
C ASP A 217 10.00 25.00 18.48
N PRO A 218 9.34 25.74 17.56
CA PRO A 218 10.03 26.58 16.59
C PRO A 218 10.74 27.80 17.21
N GLU A 219 10.32 28.24 18.41
CA GLU A 219 10.88 29.42 19.07
C GLU A 219 12.17 29.09 19.84
N GLU A 220 12.19 27.99 20.60
CA GLU A 220 13.42 27.48 21.20
C GLU A 220 14.42 27.06 20.13
N PHE A 221 13.95 26.35 19.08
CA PHE A 221 14.77 25.97 17.94
C PHE A 221 15.44 27.17 17.27
N ARG A 222 14.67 28.23 16.95
CA ARG A 222 15.20 29.46 16.34
C ARG A 222 16.28 30.10 17.21
N LYS A 223 16.04 30.23 18.52
CA LYS A 223 16.99 30.83 19.47
C LYS A 223 18.31 30.04 19.50
N LYS A 224 18.23 28.70 19.57
CA LYS A 224 19.40 27.84 19.73
C LYS A 224 20.22 27.68 18.44
N THR A 225 19.58 27.55 17.28
CA THR A 225 20.27 27.31 16.00
C THR A 225 20.66 28.60 15.25
N THR A 226 20.02 29.75 15.51
CA THR A 226 20.49 31.04 14.94
C THR A 226 21.72 31.57 15.68
N ALA A 227 21.82 31.31 16.99
CA ALA A 227 22.90 31.80 17.85
C ALA A 227 24.26 31.07 17.67
N SER A 228 24.34 30.07 16.80
CA SER A 228 25.60 29.39 16.43
C SER A 228 26.59 30.30 15.69
N THR A 229 26.13 31.45 15.20
CA THR A 229 26.89 32.36 14.35
C THR A 229 27.96 33.19 15.12
N VAL A 230 29.14 32.58 15.28
CA VAL A 230 30.48 33.19 15.42
C VAL A 230 30.88 33.86 16.76
N PHE A 231 30.03 34.53 17.54
CA PHE A 231 30.48 35.22 18.78
C PHE A 231 29.63 35.02 20.06
N GLY A 232 28.58 34.21 20.03
CA GLY A 232 27.48 34.28 21.02
C GLY A 232 27.33 33.17 22.08
N LYS A 233 28.17 32.12 22.13
CA LYS A 233 27.97 31.05 23.12
C LYS A 233 28.46 31.48 24.52
N THR A 234 27.53 31.63 25.46
CA THR A 234 27.86 31.71 26.88
C THR A 234 28.50 30.39 27.35
N PRO A 235 29.37 30.40 28.37
CA PRO A 235 29.97 29.17 28.89
C PRO A 235 28.95 28.12 29.32
N SER A 236 27.79 28.53 29.84
CA SER A 236 26.70 27.62 30.20
C SER A 236 26.13 26.85 29.01
N ALA A 237 25.88 27.51 27.87
CA ALA A 237 25.36 26.87 26.67
C ALA A 237 26.35 25.85 26.07
N TRP A 238 27.67 26.11 26.19
CA TRP A 238 28.69 25.13 25.82
C TRP A 238 28.67 23.93 26.78
N VAL A 239 28.71 24.15 28.10
CA VAL A 239 28.66 23.08 29.11
C VAL A 239 27.41 22.21 28.94
N GLU A 240 26.24 22.82 28.73
CA GLU A 240 24.98 22.10 28.57
C GLU A 240 25.00 21.20 27.33
N SER A 241 25.45 21.74 26.17
CA SER A 241 25.61 20.97 24.93
C SER A 241 26.64 19.82 25.01
N VAL A 242 27.66 19.94 25.86
CA VAL A 242 28.68 18.90 26.08
C VAL A 242 28.25 17.90 27.17
N SER A 243 27.34 18.28 28.07
CA SER A 243 26.88 17.44 29.19
C SER A 243 25.93 16.29 28.79
N GLY A 244 25.35 16.33 27.59
CA GLY A 244 24.38 15.35 27.10
C GLY A 244 23.02 15.36 27.81
N LYS A 245 22.76 16.33 28.70
CA LYS A 245 21.51 16.46 29.48
C LYS A 245 20.49 17.45 28.91
N GLU A 246 20.79 18.04 27.75
CA GLU A 246 19.91 19.02 27.11
C GLU A 246 18.62 18.38 26.61
N ASN A 247 17.47 19.04 26.84
CA ASN A 247 16.20 18.63 26.25
C ASN A 247 16.19 18.96 24.74
N ARG A 248 16.48 17.94 23.91
CA ARG A 248 16.51 18.04 22.44
C ARG A 248 15.11 18.08 21.79
N ASN A 249 14.02 18.18 22.55
CA ASN A 249 12.66 18.21 22.01
C ASN A 249 12.45 19.39 21.02
N HIS A 250 13.16 20.51 21.21
CA HIS A 250 13.13 21.64 20.29
C HIS A 250 13.65 21.30 18.87
N LEU A 251 14.46 20.24 18.71
CA LEU A 251 14.91 19.77 17.41
C LEU A 251 13.89 18.85 16.73
N GLN A 252 12.85 18.39 17.41
CA GLN A 252 11.87 17.49 16.82
C GLN A 252 10.96 18.23 15.84
N ARG A 253 10.64 17.56 14.73
CA ARG A 253 9.77 18.06 13.67
C ARG A 253 8.72 17.02 13.32
N ASN A 254 7.47 17.46 13.21
CA ASN A 254 6.35 16.64 12.81
C ASN A 254 6.41 16.33 11.30
N PHE A 255 5.86 15.20 10.92
CA PHE A 255 5.55 14.85 9.53
C PHE A 255 4.17 14.19 9.50
N GLY A 256 3.17 14.98 9.07
CA GLY A 256 1.79 14.55 8.85
C GLY A 256 1.51 14.48 7.36
N LEU A 257 1.10 13.30 6.89
CA LEU A 257 0.76 13.03 5.49
C LEU A 257 -0.54 12.22 5.44
N ARG A 258 -1.57 12.72 4.76
CA ARG A 258 -2.75 11.93 4.43
C ARG A 258 -2.70 11.55 2.96
N VAL A 259 -3.11 10.32 2.65
CA VAL A 259 -3.12 9.77 1.30
C VAL A 259 -4.45 9.09 1.06
N GLN A 260 -5.03 9.38 -0.10
CA GLN A 260 -6.30 8.84 -0.56
C GLN A 260 -6.11 8.21 -1.94
N VAL A 261 -6.70 7.03 -2.15
CA VAL A 261 -6.77 6.37 -3.46
C VAL A 261 -8.23 6.20 -3.85
N TYR A 262 -8.54 6.62 -5.06
CA TYR A 262 -9.87 6.54 -5.67
C TYR A 262 -9.85 5.57 -6.84
N ASP A 263 -10.91 4.78 -6.97
CA ASP A 263 -11.25 4.06 -8.19
C ASP A 263 -11.74 5.05 -9.25
N GLY A 264 -11.04 5.09 -10.39
CA GLY A 264 -11.35 5.97 -11.51
C GLY A 264 -12.65 5.61 -12.23
N PHE A 265 -13.13 4.36 -12.09
CA PHE A 265 -14.39 3.93 -12.69
C PHE A 265 -15.62 4.44 -11.91
N SER A 266 -15.59 4.41 -10.58
CA SER A 266 -16.72 4.83 -9.73
C SER A 266 -16.57 6.21 -9.07
N GLY A 267 -15.36 6.73 -8.96
CA GLY A 267 -15.04 7.86 -8.06
C GLY A 267 -15.18 7.49 -6.58
N GLY A 268 -15.24 6.20 -6.25
CA GLY A 268 -15.25 5.68 -4.88
C GLY A 268 -13.87 5.68 -4.25
N VAL A 269 -13.78 5.94 -2.94
CA VAL A 269 -12.53 5.82 -2.18
C VAL A 269 -12.25 4.35 -1.86
N ILE A 270 -11.06 3.85 -2.23
CA ILE A 270 -10.60 2.49 -1.90
C ILE A 270 -9.57 2.48 -0.76
N PHE A 271 -8.99 3.65 -0.46
CA PHE A 271 -8.03 3.85 0.63
C PHE A 271 -8.07 5.31 1.08
N ASP A 272 -8.06 5.55 2.40
CA ASP A 272 -7.83 6.85 3.02
C ASP A 272 -7.07 6.59 4.33
N ARG A 273 -5.84 7.11 4.45
CA ARG A 273 -5.01 6.93 5.64
C ARG A 273 -4.17 8.16 5.92
N THR A 274 -4.10 8.52 7.20
CA THR A 274 -3.16 9.52 7.71
C THR A 274 -1.97 8.82 8.38
N TYR A 275 -0.77 9.26 8.04
CA TYR A 275 0.51 8.87 8.62
C TYR A 275 1.05 10.05 9.43
N ARG A 276 1.45 9.82 10.69
CA ARG A 276 1.99 10.85 11.57
C ARG A 276 3.21 10.32 12.29
N ASN A 277 4.36 10.89 11.96
CA ASN A 277 5.64 10.58 12.57
C ASN A 277 6.32 11.87 13.03
N GLU A 278 7.37 11.71 13.84
CA GLU A 278 8.22 12.78 14.34
C GLU A 278 9.68 12.35 14.21
N ALA A 279 10.59 13.29 13.95
CA ALA A 279 12.04 13.03 13.95
C ALA A 279 12.86 14.31 14.10
N GLU A 280 14.13 14.13 14.48
CA GLU A 280 15.08 15.22 14.70
C GLU A 280 15.45 15.94 13.39
N TRP A 281 15.32 17.27 13.40
CA TRP A 281 15.75 18.18 12.37
C TRP A 281 17.18 18.67 12.66
N GLU A 282 18.13 18.20 11.87
CA GLU A 282 19.58 18.44 12.06
C GLU A 282 20.12 19.67 11.29
N GLY A 283 19.24 20.53 10.76
CA GLY A 283 19.63 21.74 10.04
C GLY A 283 19.53 22.99 10.89
N ASP A 284 20.28 24.05 10.56
CA ASP A 284 20.14 25.35 11.21
C ASP A 284 18.86 26.08 10.77
N TYR A 285 18.34 27.02 11.58
CA TYR A 285 17.11 27.78 11.27
C TYR A 285 17.14 28.51 9.91
N THR A 286 18.31 28.99 9.49
CA THR A 286 18.51 29.67 8.21
C THR A 286 18.95 28.75 7.07
N GLU A 287 19.17 27.45 7.34
CA GLU A 287 19.59 26.48 6.34
C GLU A 287 18.43 26.19 5.37
N LYS A 288 18.68 26.32 4.07
CA LYS A 288 17.72 26.02 3.00
C LYS A 288 18.09 24.69 2.36
N THR A 289 17.57 23.59 2.90
CA THR A 289 17.88 22.25 2.42
C THR A 289 17.07 21.86 1.19
N GLY A 290 15.82 22.31 1.07
CA GLY A 290 14.83 21.80 0.10
C GLY A 290 14.37 20.38 0.43
N TYR A 291 13.18 19.97 -0.02
CA TYR A 291 12.71 18.61 0.19
C TYR A 291 13.45 17.62 -0.72
N GLY A 292 13.81 16.44 -0.20
CA GLY A 292 14.43 15.38 -0.99
C GLY A 292 15.86 15.65 -1.49
N SER A 293 16.50 16.76 -1.09
CA SER A 293 17.91 17.03 -1.42
C SER A 293 18.87 16.06 -0.74
N ALA A 294 20.12 15.97 -1.22
CA ALA A 294 21.13 15.11 -0.60
C ALA A 294 21.36 15.45 0.89
N ARG A 295 21.31 16.73 1.26
CA ARG A 295 21.42 17.19 2.64
C ARG A 295 20.20 16.77 3.46
N PHE A 296 18.97 17.01 2.96
CA PHE A 296 17.73 16.56 3.60
C PHE A 296 17.72 15.04 3.82
N ASN A 297 18.00 14.24 2.78
CA ASN A 297 18.01 12.77 2.82
C ASN A 297 19.05 12.19 3.78
N SER A 298 20.11 12.95 4.10
CA SER A 298 21.12 12.53 5.07
C SER A 298 20.65 12.66 6.54
N MET A 299 19.69 13.54 6.82
CA MET A 299 19.18 13.81 8.18
C MET A 299 18.31 12.69 8.73
N ALA A 300 18.18 12.60 10.05
CA ALA A 300 17.19 11.76 10.74
C ALA A 300 15.76 12.04 10.24
N TYR A 301 15.35 13.31 10.12
CA TYR A 301 14.04 13.70 9.57
C TYR A 301 13.83 13.22 8.13
N GLY A 302 14.80 13.43 7.22
CA GLY A 302 14.71 12.96 5.84
C GLY A 302 14.62 11.43 5.78
N LYS A 303 15.50 10.71 6.49
CA LYS A 303 15.45 9.23 6.59
C LYS A 303 14.13 8.72 7.18
N MET A 304 13.49 9.47 8.07
CA MET A 304 12.17 9.14 8.62
C MET A 304 11.07 9.33 7.57
N ALA A 305 11.04 10.49 6.89
CA ALA A 305 10.09 10.74 5.80
C ALA A 305 10.22 9.68 4.70
N GLU A 306 11.44 9.30 4.34
CA GLU A 306 11.73 8.23 3.39
C GLU A 306 11.12 6.88 3.78
N ARG A 307 11.16 6.51 5.07
CA ARG A 307 10.50 5.30 5.59
C ARG A 307 8.98 5.40 5.51
N VAL A 308 8.40 6.57 5.81
CA VAL A 308 6.95 6.80 5.66
C VAL A 308 6.54 6.65 4.21
N LEU A 309 7.25 7.27 3.26
CA LEU A 309 6.92 7.14 1.83
C LEU A 309 7.06 5.70 1.31
N ASN A 310 8.00 4.92 1.84
CA ASN A 310 8.09 3.48 1.50
C ASN A 310 6.89 2.69 2.04
N GLN A 311 6.42 2.99 3.26
CA GLN A 311 5.22 2.37 3.83
C GLN A 311 3.96 2.77 3.05
N VAL A 312 3.81 4.06 2.74
CA VAL A 312 2.72 4.59 1.90
C VAL A 312 2.68 3.89 0.54
N ALA A 313 3.84 3.74 -0.11
CA ALA A 313 3.92 3.06 -1.40
C ALA A 313 3.51 1.58 -1.31
N ALA A 314 3.89 0.87 -0.25
CA ALA A 314 3.48 -0.51 0.00
C ALA A 314 1.96 -0.62 0.28
N ASP A 315 1.40 0.28 1.09
CA ASP A 315 -0.03 0.33 1.40
C ASP A 315 -0.87 0.62 0.15
N ILE A 316 -0.48 1.63 -0.67
CA ILE A 316 -1.11 1.90 -1.98
C ILE A 316 -1.06 0.64 -2.85
N SER A 317 0.11 -0.01 -2.91
CA SER A 317 0.32 -1.18 -3.77
C SER A 317 -0.63 -2.30 -3.38
N GLN A 318 -0.63 -2.72 -2.11
CA GLN A 318 -1.52 -3.75 -1.60
C GLN A 318 -3.02 -3.46 -1.88
N LYS A 319 -3.46 -2.20 -1.76
CA LYS A 319 -4.88 -1.83 -1.93
C LYS A 319 -5.31 -1.78 -3.39
N VAL A 320 -4.43 -1.34 -4.29
CA VAL A 320 -4.66 -1.35 -5.74
C VAL A 320 -4.56 -2.77 -6.30
N ASP A 321 -3.62 -3.60 -5.82
CA ASP A 321 -3.48 -4.99 -6.25
C ASP A 321 -4.71 -5.85 -5.93
N ALA A 322 -5.35 -5.60 -4.79
CA ALA A 322 -6.61 -6.25 -4.40
C ALA A 322 -7.82 -5.90 -5.29
N GLN A 323 -7.75 -4.85 -6.12
CA GLN A 323 -8.86 -4.48 -7.03
C GLN A 323 -8.86 -5.35 -8.30
N PRO A 324 -10.03 -5.58 -8.94
CA PRO A 324 -10.06 -6.10 -10.31
C PRO A 324 -9.43 -5.09 -11.27
N PHE A 325 -8.87 -5.58 -12.38
CA PHE A 325 -8.58 -4.73 -13.55
C PHE A 325 -9.89 -4.45 -14.28
N ILE A 326 -10.15 -3.18 -14.61
CA ILE A 326 -11.34 -2.75 -15.34
C ILE A 326 -10.88 -1.79 -16.43
N ALA A 327 -11.28 -2.03 -17.69
CA ALA A 327 -11.11 -1.08 -18.77
C ALA A 327 -12.48 -0.66 -19.34
N ALA A 328 -12.61 0.63 -19.68
CA ALA A 328 -13.75 1.12 -20.45
C ALA A 328 -13.69 0.58 -21.89
N MET A 329 -14.86 0.44 -22.53
CA MET A 329 -14.95 -0.09 -23.89
C MET A 329 -16.03 0.63 -24.70
N GLU A 330 -15.66 1.04 -25.91
CA GLU A 330 -16.52 1.73 -26.87
C GLU A 330 -16.78 0.88 -28.12
N ARG A 331 -17.94 1.07 -28.77
CA ARG A 331 -18.26 0.39 -30.03
C ARG A 331 -17.80 1.22 -31.23
N GLY A 332 -16.89 0.65 -32.01
CA GLY A 332 -16.42 1.21 -33.26
C GLY A 332 -17.31 0.86 -34.47
N LYS A 333 -16.84 1.25 -35.66
CA LYS A 333 -17.43 0.82 -36.93
C LYS A 333 -17.11 -0.67 -37.19
N GLU A 334 -17.86 -1.28 -38.11
CA GLU A 334 -17.57 -2.63 -38.65
C GLU A 334 -17.52 -3.76 -37.61
N GLY A 335 -18.27 -3.61 -36.51
CA GLY A 335 -18.32 -4.61 -35.43
C GLY A 335 -17.02 -4.72 -34.63
N ASN A 336 -16.21 -3.66 -34.60
CA ASN A 336 -15.05 -3.56 -33.72
C ASN A 336 -15.46 -3.00 -32.35
N LEU A 337 -14.82 -3.47 -31.30
CA LEU A 337 -14.87 -2.93 -29.95
C LEU A 337 -13.48 -2.38 -29.61
N PHE A 338 -13.42 -1.12 -29.18
CA PHE A 338 -12.20 -0.45 -28.74
C PHE A 338 -12.16 -0.46 -27.21
N ILE A 339 -11.10 -1.00 -26.64
CA ILE A 339 -10.91 -1.14 -25.19
C ILE A 339 -9.84 -0.13 -24.76
N HIS A 340 -10.12 0.69 -23.76
CA HIS A 340 -9.23 1.75 -23.27
C HIS A 340 -8.13 1.20 -22.35
N ALA A 341 -7.47 0.15 -22.83
CA ALA A 341 -6.26 -0.44 -22.28
C ALA A 341 -5.52 -1.21 -23.38
N GLY A 342 -4.19 -1.19 -23.34
CA GLY A 342 -3.34 -1.77 -24.38
C GLY A 342 -2.10 -2.47 -23.83
N ALA A 343 -1.04 -2.53 -24.63
CA ALA A 343 0.22 -3.18 -24.28
C ALA A 343 0.91 -2.52 -23.06
N ASN A 344 0.65 -1.23 -22.80
CA ASN A 344 1.13 -0.56 -21.59
C ASN A 344 0.43 -1.07 -20.32
N SER A 345 -0.80 -1.59 -20.47
CA SER A 345 -1.53 -2.34 -19.44
C SER A 345 -1.17 -3.84 -19.44
N GLY A 346 -0.11 -4.27 -20.13
CA GLY A 346 0.32 -5.67 -20.19
C GLY A 346 -0.56 -6.60 -21.05
N LEU A 347 -1.61 -6.08 -21.69
CA LEU A 347 -2.53 -6.87 -22.52
C LEU A 347 -1.85 -7.37 -23.81
N GLN A 348 -2.26 -8.55 -24.25
CA GLN A 348 -1.74 -9.24 -25.42
C GLN A 348 -2.86 -9.68 -26.36
N ARG A 349 -2.52 -9.90 -27.63
CA ARG A 349 -3.43 -10.51 -28.60
C ARG A 349 -3.77 -11.94 -28.16
N GLY A 350 -5.05 -12.29 -28.15
CA GLY A 350 -5.54 -13.58 -27.64
C GLY A 350 -5.85 -13.61 -26.13
N ASP A 351 -5.71 -12.47 -25.43
CA ASP A 351 -6.28 -12.33 -24.08
C ASP A 351 -7.81 -12.24 -24.14
N ARG A 352 -8.47 -12.80 -23.12
CA ARG A 352 -9.92 -12.88 -23.02
C ARG A 352 -10.45 -12.08 -21.86
N MET A 353 -11.55 -11.37 -22.11
CA MET A 353 -12.19 -10.48 -21.14
C MET A 353 -13.69 -10.73 -21.10
N GLU A 354 -14.29 -10.65 -19.93
CA GLU A 354 -15.73 -10.69 -19.74
C GLU A 354 -16.35 -9.29 -19.85
N ILE A 355 -17.54 -9.20 -20.44
CA ILE A 355 -18.27 -7.96 -20.64
C ILE A 355 -19.22 -7.67 -19.48
N TYR A 356 -19.21 -6.42 -19.02
CA TYR A 356 -20.12 -5.89 -18.00
C TYR A 356 -20.77 -4.58 -18.46
N PHE A 357 -22.06 -4.42 -18.16
CA PHE A 357 -22.74 -3.14 -18.29
C PHE A 357 -22.62 -2.32 -17.02
N VAL A 358 -22.53 -1.00 -17.19
CA VAL A 358 -22.63 -0.04 -16.09
C VAL A 358 -24.10 0.31 -15.85
N GLN A 359 -24.61 -0.01 -14.66
CA GLN A 359 -25.91 0.44 -14.18
C GLN A 359 -25.72 1.49 -13.07
N TRP A 360 -26.31 2.67 -13.26
CA TRP A 360 -26.32 3.74 -12.28
C TRP A 360 -27.49 3.53 -11.32
N ASN A 361 -27.22 3.47 -10.02
CA ASN A 361 -28.23 3.21 -8.99
C ASN A 361 -28.15 4.26 -7.88
N ASP A 362 -29.30 4.68 -7.34
CA ASP A 362 -29.37 5.29 -6.01
C ASP A 362 -29.16 4.17 -4.98
N VAL A 363 -28.22 4.36 -4.05
CA VAL A 363 -27.87 3.37 -3.03
C VAL A 363 -28.10 3.98 -1.64
N PRO A 364 -29.23 3.65 -0.98
CA PRO A 364 -29.59 4.24 0.30
C PRO A 364 -28.50 4.07 1.37
N GLY A 365 -28.01 5.18 1.90
CA GLY A 365 -27.05 5.22 3.01
C GLY A 365 -25.57 5.26 2.60
N VAL A 366 -25.23 5.32 1.31
CA VAL A 366 -23.83 5.39 0.85
C VAL A 366 -23.46 6.81 0.41
N GLY A 367 -22.58 7.46 1.19
CA GLY A 367 -22.00 8.77 0.87
C GLY A 367 -22.89 9.99 1.19
N THR A 368 -22.41 11.18 0.80
CA THR A 368 -23.20 12.41 0.84
C THR A 368 -24.42 12.25 -0.08
N ARG A 369 -25.62 12.46 0.45
CA ARG A 369 -26.91 12.15 -0.23
C ARG A 369 -27.09 12.79 -1.61
N TYR A 370 -26.38 13.86 -1.91
CA TYR A 370 -26.61 14.68 -3.09
C TYR A 370 -25.34 14.86 -3.93
N ASP A 371 -25.53 14.92 -5.25
CA ASP A 371 -24.52 15.34 -6.21
C ASP A 371 -24.31 16.87 -6.16
N SER A 372 -23.36 17.38 -6.96
CA SER A 372 -23.08 18.82 -7.08
C SER A 372 -24.21 19.64 -7.72
N LYS A 373 -25.33 19.02 -8.10
CA LYS A 373 -26.56 19.64 -8.64
C LYS A 373 -27.78 19.49 -7.70
N GLY A 374 -27.61 18.86 -6.54
CA GLY A 374 -28.68 18.62 -5.56
C GLY A 374 -29.58 17.42 -5.85
N GLY A 375 -29.25 16.59 -6.84
CA GLY A 375 -29.93 15.31 -7.12
C GLY A 375 -29.37 14.15 -6.29
N PRO A 376 -30.09 13.02 -6.11
CA PRO A 376 -29.55 11.87 -5.41
C PRO A 376 -28.30 11.34 -6.11
N ARG A 377 -27.22 11.11 -5.36
CA ARG A 377 -25.94 10.67 -5.93
C ARG A 377 -26.05 9.23 -6.47
N MET A 378 -25.90 9.09 -7.78
CA MET A 378 -25.91 7.79 -8.45
C MET A 378 -24.54 7.10 -8.34
N ILE A 379 -24.53 5.79 -8.02
CA ILE A 379 -23.33 4.97 -7.93
C ILE A 379 -23.32 3.95 -9.08
N PRO A 380 -22.20 3.78 -9.83
CA PRO A 380 -22.13 2.81 -10.90
C PRO A 380 -21.92 1.40 -10.33
N ARG A 381 -22.67 0.45 -10.88
CA ARG A 381 -22.56 -0.99 -10.58
C ARG A 381 -22.30 -1.75 -11.86
N LEU A 382 -21.32 -2.66 -11.84
CA LEU A 382 -21.08 -3.59 -12.93
C LEU A 382 -22.08 -4.76 -12.89
N VAL A 383 -22.72 -5.04 -14.02
CA VAL A 383 -23.62 -6.18 -14.21
C VAL A 383 -23.13 -7.02 -15.39
N LYS A 384 -22.85 -8.30 -15.13
CA LYS A 384 -22.26 -9.22 -16.11
C LYS A 384 -23.23 -9.50 -17.27
N GLU A 385 -22.79 -9.28 -18.51
CA GLU A 385 -23.55 -9.56 -19.73
C GLU A 385 -23.52 -11.05 -20.13
N GLY A 386 -22.63 -11.85 -19.52
CA GLY A 386 -22.47 -13.27 -19.83
C GLY A 386 -21.80 -13.55 -21.17
N LYS A 387 -21.31 -12.50 -21.85
CA LYS A 387 -20.47 -12.59 -23.05
C LYS A 387 -19.01 -12.28 -22.71
N SER A 388 -18.11 -12.83 -23.52
CA SER A 388 -16.68 -12.52 -23.50
C SER A 388 -16.17 -12.14 -24.88
N ILE A 389 -15.02 -11.49 -24.89
CA ILE A 389 -14.29 -11.05 -26.09
C ILE A 389 -12.85 -11.56 -26.04
N GLU A 390 -12.23 -11.63 -27.21
CA GLU A 390 -10.81 -11.95 -27.37
C GLU A 390 -10.12 -10.80 -28.12
N ILE A 391 -8.99 -10.33 -27.61
CA ILE A 391 -8.24 -9.21 -28.21
C ILE A 391 -7.66 -9.64 -29.56
N THR A 392 -8.08 -8.98 -30.63
CA THR A 392 -7.62 -9.25 -32.00
C THR A 392 -6.43 -8.39 -32.41
N GLU A 393 -6.37 -7.14 -31.93
CA GLU A 393 -5.29 -6.19 -32.21
C GLU A 393 -4.90 -5.42 -30.95
N ILE A 394 -3.63 -5.00 -30.86
CA ILE A 394 -3.05 -4.41 -29.64
C ILE A 394 -2.20 -3.18 -30.00
N PHE A 395 -2.44 -2.08 -29.30
CA PHE A 395 -1.71 -0.81 -29.40
C PHE A 395 -1.19 -0.44 -27.99
N PRO A 396 -0.36 0.61 -27.81
CA PRO A 396 0.18 0.95 -26.49
C PRO A 396 -0.91 1.29 -25.46
N GLU A 397 -1.82 2.21 -25.80
CA GLU A 397 -2.87 2.74 -24.90
C GLU A 397 -4.22 2.01 -25.01
N TYR A 398 -4.49 1.34 -26.13
CA TYR A 398 -5.78 0.70 -26.40
C TYR A 398 -5.63 -0.66 -27.10
N SER A 399 -6.72 -1.41 -27.15
CA SER A 399 -6.80 -2.69 -27.86
C SER A 399 -8.12 -2.80 -28.62
N VAL A 400 -8.19 -3.73 -29.58
CA VAL A 400 -9.38 -3.97 -30.40
C VAL A 400 -9.80 -5.42 -30.30
N ALA A 401 -11.10 -5.65 -30.18
CA ALA A 401 -11.73 -6.96 -30.27
C ALA A 401 -12.91 -6.93 -31.25
N LYS A 402 -13.46 -8.11 -31.60
CA LYS A 402 -14.71 -8.21 -32.36
C LYS A 402 -15.92 -8.28 -31.45
N ASP A 403 -16.99 -7.61 -31.86
CA ASP A 403 -18.27 -7.55 -31.17
C ASP A 403 -19.00 -8.90 -31.20
N PRO A 404 -19.29 -9.55 -30.05
CA PRO A 404 -20.01 -10.81 -29.96
C PRO A 404 -21.54 -10.63 -30.11
N GLY A 405 -21.97 -9.62 -30.88
CA GLY A 405 -23.37 -9.24 -31.08
C GLY A 405 -24.02 -8.72 -29.80
N ILE A 406 -23.38 -7.75 -29.12
CA ILE A 406 -23.95 -7.13 -27.91
C ILE A 406 -25.23 -6.38 -28.29
N ASN A 407 -26.38 -6.80 -27.76
CA ASN A 407 -27.71 -6.24 -28.08
C ASN A 407 -28.01 -4.92 -27.35
N SER A 408 -27.11 -4.46 -26.47
CA SER A 408 -27.27 -3.22 -25.72
C SER A 408 -26.79 -2.01 -26.52
N ASN A 409 -27.65 -0.99 -26.62
CA ASN A 409 -27.30 0.34 -27.11
C ASN A 409 -26.60 1.20 -26.05
N ASN A 410 -26.42 0.71 -24.81
CA ASN A 410 -25.68 1.46 -23.80
C ASN A 410 -24.19 1.46 -24.16
N LEU A 411 -23.65 2.65 -24.39
CA LEU A 411 -22.22 2.90 -24.61
C LEU A 411 -21.36 2.67 -23.35
N ASN A 412 -22.00 2.63 -22.17
CA ASN A 412 -21.32 2.43 -20.90
C ASN A 412 -21.07 0.93 -20.66
N VAL A 413 -20.00 0.42 -21.25
CA VAL A 413 -19.55 -0.98 -21.14
C VAL A 413 -18.14 -1.03 -20.57
N ALA A 414 -17.92 -1.96 -19.65
CA ALA A 414 -16.62 -2.21 -19.04
C ALA A 414 -16.21 -3.68 -19.27
N VAL A 415 -14.91 -3.94 -19.29
CA VAL A 415 -14.36 -5.28 -19.47
C VAL A 415 -13.38 -5.63 -18.36
N VAL A 416 -13.47 -6.87 -17.88
CA VAL A 416 -12.64 -7.44 -16.81
C VAL A 416 -11.94 -8.69 -17.35
N PRO A 417 -10.65 -8.95 -17.05
CA PRO A 417 -9.94 -10.11 -17.56
C PRO A 417 -10.56 -11.40 -16.98
N VAL A 418 -10.63 -12.45 -17.79
CA VAL A 418 -11.00 -13.78 -17.29
C VAL A 418 -9.88 -14.26 -16.37
N GLN A 419 -10.16 -14.39 -15.07
CA GLN A 419 -9.21 -15.02 -14.15
C GLN A 419 -8.99 -16.48 -14.57
N SER A 420 -7.75 -16.86 -14.80
CA SER A 420 -7.38 -18.27 -14.97
C SER A 420 -7.45 -18.96 -13.62
N HIS A 421 -8.45 -19.82 -13.45
CA HIS A 421 -8.55 -20.78 -12.34
C HIS A 421 -7.55 -21.94 -12.50
#